data_AF-A0A1B1FKF7-F1
#
_entry.id   AF-A0A1B1FKF7-F1
#
_cell.length_a   1.000
_cell.length_b   1.000
_cell.length_c   1.000
_cell.angle_alpha   90.00
_cell.angle_beta   90.00
_cell.angle_gamma   90.00
#
_symmetry.space_group_name_H-M   'P 1'
#
loop_
_entity.id
_entity.type
_entity.pdbx_description
1 polymer ?
#
loop_
_entity_poly.entity_id
_entity_poly.type
_entity_poly.pdbx_seq_one_letter_code
_entity_poly.pdbx_strand_id
1 'polypeptide(L)'
;MNNLTTVFFVLAVFCGVNGQGGPRGALTGRNYMERQLLCALEKGPCDVLGNQIKGALPEIIGNNCRACDPKQRSNARKMANVIRERYPEVWNALVEKYSRA
;
A
#
# COMPACT_ATOMS: atom_id res chain seq x y z
N MET A 1 -11.75 25.90 -29.29
CA MET A 1 -11.18 24.56 -29.04
C MET A 1 -10.99 24.43 -27.54
N ASN A 2 -11.83 23.62 -26.90
CA ASN A 2 -12.12 23.69 -25.46
C ASN A 2 -10.95 23.26 -24.56
N ASN A 3 -10.79 23.98 -23.45
CA ASN A 3 -9.87 23.71 -22.32
C ASN A 3 -9.98 22.30 -21.69
N LEU A 4 -10.94 21.47 -22.12
CA LEU A 4 -11.11 20.11 -21.63
C LEU A 4 -10.12 19.13 -22.27
N THR A 5 -9.73 19.34 -23.54
CA THR A 5 -8.81 18.43 -24.24
C THR A 5 -7.37 18.59 -23.74
N THR A 6 -6.95 19.81 -23.37
CA THR A 6 -5.61 20.08 -22.83
C THR A 6 -5.40 19.47 -21.44
N VAL A 7 -6.44 19.43 -20.59
CA VAL A 7 -6.37 18.82 -19.25
C VAL A 7 -6.14 17.31 -19.32
N PHE A 8 -6.72 16.62 -20.31
CA PHE A 8 -6.49 15.20 -20.52
C PHE A 8 -5.03 14.87 -20.88
N PHE A 9 -4.39 15.72 -21.70
CA PHE A 9 -2.99 15.53 -22.05
C PHE A 9 -2.04 15.82 -20.88
N VAL A 10 -2.34 16.81 -20.02
CA VAL A 10 -1.52 17.12 -18.84
C VAL A 10 -1.61 16.03 -17.76
N LEU A 11 -2.80 15.45 -17.55
CA LEU A 11 -2.96 14.31 -16.62
C LEU A 11 -2.22 13.06 -17.09
N ALA A 12 -2.16 12.81 -18.39
CA ALA A 12 -1.42 11.68 -18.95
C ALA A 12 0.11 11.87 -18.88
N VAL A 13 0.60 13.11 -18.97
CA VAL A 13 2.04 13.42 -18.94
C VAL A 13 2.60 13.45 -17.51
N PHE A 14 1.80 13.80 -16.49
CA PHE A 14 2.23 13.75 -15.08
C PHE A 14 1.97 12.39 -14.39
N CYS A 15 1.15 11.50 -14.98
CA CYS A 15 0.97 10.14 -14.49
C CYS A 15 1.93 9.16 -15.19
N GLY A 16 3.23 9.33 -14.96
CA GLY A 16 4.26 8.33 -15.29
C GLY A 16 4.20 7.09 -14.40
N VAL A 17 3.04 6.44 -14.26
CA VAL A 17 2.96 5.10 -13.63
C VAL A 17 3.41 4.06 -14.67
N ASN A 18 4.72 3.89 -14.79
CA ASN A 18 5.28 2.68 -15.38
C ASN A 18 5.29 1.59 -14.31
N GLY A 19 4.17 0.89 -14.16
CA GLY A 19 4.11 -0.35 -13.41
C GLY A 19 4.64 -1.52 -14.24
N GLN A 20 5.73 -2.15 -13.77
CA GLN A 20 5.90 -3.61 -13.54
C GLN A 20 7.29 -4.15 -13.96
N GLY A 21 7.95 -4.83 -13.01
CA GLY A 21 9.09 -5.71 -13.31
C GLY A 21 10.00 -6.03 -12.11
N GLY A 22 9.45 -6.52 -10.99
CA GLY A 22 10.28 -7.02 -9.87
C GLY A 22 10.67 -8.50 -10.07
N PRO A 23 11.91 -8.92 -9.78
CA PRO A 23 12.35 -10.31 -9.95
C PRO A 23 11.62 -11.24 -8.97
N ARG A 24 11.09 -12.34 -9.51
CA ARG A 24 10.47 -13.43 -8.75
C ARG A 24 11.56 -14.19 -7.99
N GLY A 25 11.78 -13.83 -6.73
CA GLY A 25 12.70 -14.54 -5.82
C GLY A 25 12.18 -14.52 -4.39
N ALA A 26 11.60 -15.65 -3.97
CA ALA A 26 11.31 -16.04 -2.57
C ALA A 26 10.19 -15.27 -1.81
N LEU A 27 8.94 -15.61 -2.11
CA LEU A 27 7.74 -15.28 -1.30
C LEU A 27 7.52 -16.32 -0.17
N THR A 28 8.54 -16.69 0.59
CA THR A 28 8.41 -17.76 1.61
C THR A 28 9.29 -17.51 2.83
N GLY A 29 8.75 -16.76 3.80
CA GLY A 29 9.34 -16.63 5.14
C GLY A 29 8.61 -15.56 5.96
N ARG A 30 8.48 -15.73 7.29
CA ARG A 30 7.95 -14.68 8.20
C ARG A 30 8.62 -13.32 7.95
N ASN A 31 9.93 -13.37 7.70
CA ASN A 31 10.77 -12.23 7.38
C ASN A 31 10.35 -11.50 6.09
N TYR A 32 9.63 -12.13 5.16
CA TYR A 32 9.17 -11.45 3.94
C TYR A 32 8.06 -10.45 4.23
N MET A 33 7.02 -10.84 4.98
CA MET A 33 5.93 -9.91 5.34
C MET A 33 6.47 -8.74 6.14
N GLU A 34 7.34 -9.00 7.12
CA GLU A 34 7.97 -7.96 7.91
C GLU A 34 8.73 -6.96 7.04
N ARG A 35 9.52 -7.42 6.06
CA ARG A 35 10.19 -6.53 5.09
C ARG A 35 9.22 -5.64 4.33
N GLN A 36 8.06 -6.16 3.92
CA GLN A 36 7.05 -5.35 3.23
C GLN A 36 6.42 -4.29 4.14
N LEU A 37 6.19 -4.64 5.42
CA LEU A 37 5.68 -3.69 6.40
C LEU A 37 6.72 -2.62 6.76
N LEU A 38 8.00 -3.01 6.88
CA LEU A 38 9.11 -2.07 7.08
C LEU A 38 9.31 -1.13 5.88
N CYS A 39 9.12 -1.63 4.66
CA CYS A 39 9.05 -0.80 3.45
C CYS A 39 7.94 0.26 3.57
N ALA A 40 6.74 -0.12 4.02
CA ALA A 40 5.64 0.82 4.24
C ALA A 40 5.96 1.85 5.35
N LEU A 41 6.85 1.53 6.28
CA LEU A 41 7.40 2.46 7.26
C LEU A 41 8.60 3.29 6.75
N GLU A 42 9.07 3.04 5.53
CA GLU A 42 10.28 3.64 4.95
C GLU A 42 11.56 3.27 5.71
N LYS A 43 11.55 2.10 6.36
CA LYS A 43 12.68 1.55 7.13
C LYS A 43 13.39 0.40 6.40
N GLY A 44 13.13 0.21 5.11
CA GLY A 44 13.71 -0.86 4.32
C GLY A 44 13.36 -0.75 2.83
N PRO A 45 13.99 -1.58 1.98
CA PRO A 45 13.73 -1.60 0.55
C PRO A 45 12.31 -2.09 0.23
N CYS A 46 11.68 -1.49 -0.77
CA CYS A 46 10.35 -1.85 -1.24
C CYS A 46 10.43 -2.67 -2.53
N ASP A 47 9.71 -3.79 -2.59
CA ASP A 47 9.42 -4.48 -3.85
C ASP A 47 8.06 -4.04 -4.41
N VAL A 48 7.60 -4.68 -5.49
CA VAL A 48 6.30 -4.36 -6.11
C VAL A 48 5.15 -4.52 -5.12
N LEU A 49 5.18 -5.56 -4.28
CA LEU A 49 4.13 -5.81 -3.30
C LEU A 49 4.22 -4.79 -2.14
N GLY A 50 5.42 -4.51 -1.65
CA GLY A 50 5.63 -3.50 -0.61
C GLY A 50 5.11 -2.12 -1.02
N ASN A 51 5.34 -1.72 -2.27
CA ASN A 51 4.79 -0.47 -2.82
C ASN A 51 3.26 -0.48 -2.91
N GLN A 52 2.65 -1.61 -3.30
CA GLN A 52 1.19 -1.74 -3.31
C GLN A 52 0.60 -1.62 -1.90
N ILE A 53 1.22 -2.27 -0.91
CA ILE A 53 0.81 -2.18 0.50
C ILE A 53 0.95 -0.73 0.98
N LYS A 54 2.12 -0.10 0.76
CA LYS A 54 2.38 1.30 1.10
C LYS A 54 1.30 2.24 0.53
N GLY A 55 0.93 2.07 -0.74
CA GLY A 55 -0.11 2.88 -1.39
C GLY A 55 -1.53 2.63 -0.88
N ALA A 56 -1.83 1.42 -0.41
CA ALA A 56 -3.16 1.07 0.10
C ALA A 56 -3.39 1.50 1.55
N LEU A 57 -2.34 1.62 2.37
CA LEU A 57 -2.44 1.90 3.80
C LEU A 57 -3.13 3.23 4.16
N PRO A 58 -2.91 4.36 3.46
CA PRO A 58 -3.67 5.59 3.71
C PRO A 58 -5.19 5.38 3.59
N GLU A 59 -5.63 4.62 2.59
CA GLU A 59 -7.06 4.34 2.39
C GLU A 59 -7.59 3.37 3.45
N ILE A 60 -6.84 2.32 3.77
CA ILE A 60 -7.28 1.28 4.72
C ILE A 60 -7.30 1.81 6.16
N ILE A 61 -6.26 2.55 6.58
CA ILE A 61 -6.08 3.03 7.96
C ILE A 61 -6.64 4.45 8.12
N GLY A 62 -6.21 5.40 7.29
CA GLY A 62 -6.60 6.81 7.41
C GLY A 62 -8.08 7.03 7.08
N ASN A 63 -8.54 6.47 5.95
CA ASN A 63 -9.93 6.63 5.49
C ASN A 63 -10.88 5.51 5.94
N ASN A 64 -10.40 4.56 6.75
CA ASN A 64 -11.17 3.39 7.20
C ASN A 64 -11.79 2.59 6.03
N CYS A 65 -11.05 2.47 4.92
CA CYS A 65 -11.41 1.70 3.72
C CYS A 65 -12.73 2.17 3.05
N ARG A 66 -12.94 3.48 2.97
CA ARG A 66 -14.15 4.10 2.41
C ARG A 66 -14.37 3.72 0.94
N ALA A 67 -13.30 3.71 0.15
CA ALA A 67 -13.30 3.38 -1.28
C ALA A 67 -13.18 1.86 -1.57
N CYS A 68 -12.96 1.04 -0.54
CA CYS A 68 -12.80 -0.40 -0.71
C CYS A 68 -14.12 -1.12 -1.00
N ASP A 69 -14.09 -2.10 -1.89
CA ASP A 69 -15.20 -3.03 -2.11
C ASP A 69 -15.37 -4.03 -0.93
N PRO A 70 -16.51 -4.74 -0.81
CA PRO A 70 -16.75 -5.66 0.30
C PRO A 70 -15.70 -6.78 0.44
N LYS A 71 -15.16 -7.29 -0.67
CA LYS A 71 -14.13 -8.33 -0.69
C LYS A 71 -12.78 -7.77 -0.25
N GLN A 72 -12.41 -6.59 -0.73
CA GLN A 72 -11.22 -5.86 -0.27
C GLN A 72 -11.26 -5.59 1.23
N ARG A 73 -12.39 -5.09 1.76
CA ARG A 73 -12.56 -4.85 3.20
C ARG A 73 -12.39 -6.13 4.03
N SER A 74 -13.00 -7.24 3.59
CA SER A 74 -12.89 -8.52 4.29
C SER A 74 -11.44 -9.03 4.30
N ASN A 75 -10.75 -8.95 3.16
CA ASN A 75 -9.36 -9.37 3.04
C ASN A 75 -8.42 -8.47 3.87
N ALA A 76 -8.61 -7.15 3.80
CA ALA A 76 -7.83 -6.18 4.58
C ALA A 76 -7.99 -6.43 6.10
N ARG A 77 -9.21 -6.69 6.58
CA ARG A 77 -9.46 -7.03 7.99
C ARG A 77 -8.73 -8.31 8.42
N LYS A 78 -8.80 -9.38 7.60
CA LYS A 78 -8.08 -10.62 7.88
C LYS A 78 -6.57 -10.39 7.94
N MET A 79 -6.02 -9.66 6.98
CA MET A 79 -4.60 -9.34 6.93
C MET A 79 -4.17 -8.48 8.13
N ALA A 80 -4.94 -7.45 8.47
CA ALA A 80 -4.70 -6.60 9.63
C ALA A 80 -4.69 -7.40 10.94
N ASN A 81 -5.61 -8.35 11.11
CA ASN A 81 -5.61 -9.23 12.30
C ASN A 81 -4.33 -10.07 12.38
N VAL A 82 -3.90 -10.68 11.27
CA VAL A 82 -2.65 -11.46 11.22
C VAL A 82 -1.44 -10.58 11.53
N ILE A 83 -1.39 -9.36 11.00
CA ILE A 83 -0.28 -8.43 11.24
C ILE A 83 -0.28 -7.96 12.70
N ARG A 84 -1.44 -7.65 13.28
CA ARG A 84 -1.57 -7.29 14.69
C ARG A 84 -1.10 -8.40 15.62
N GLU A 85 -1.45 -9.65 15.32
CA GLU A 85 -1.09 -10.80 16.14
C GLU A 85 0.39 -11.16 16.03
N ARG A 86 0.98 -11.05 14.84
CA ARG A 86 2.36 -11.49 14.58
C ARG A 86 3.41 -10.38 14.65
N TYR A 87 3.03 -9.14 14.36
CA TYR A 87 3.92 -7.97 14.27
C TYR A 87 3.27 -6.74 14.94
N PRO A 88 2.89 -6.81 16.24
CA PRO A 88 2.15 -5.75 16.92
C PRO A 88 2.87 -4.40 16.92
N GLU A 89 4.20 -4.40 17.10
CA GLU A 89 4.99 -3.18 17.12
C GLU A 89 5.00 -2.47 15.75
N VAL A 90 5.20 -3.25 14.69
CA VAL A 90 5.18 -2.74 13.31
C VAL A 90 3.77 -2.25 12.95
N TRP A 91 2.73 -2.96 13.37
CA TRP A 91 1.35 -2.52 13.19
C TRP A 91 1.07 -1.17 13.86
N ASN A 92 1.49 -1.00 15.11
CA ASN A 92 1.29 0.25 15.84
C ASN A 92 1.99 1.42 15.14
N ALA A 93 3.23 1.21 14.67
CA ALA A 93 3.94 2.22 13.89
C ALA A 93 3.24 2.56 12.56
N LEU A 94 2.64 1.58 11.89
CA LEU A 94 1.85 1.82 10.67
C LEU A 94 0.60 2.63 10.98
N VAL A 95 -0.15 2.25 12.02
CA VAL A 95 -1.33 3.00 12.46
C VAL A 95 -0.94 4.41 12.81
N GLU A 96 0.14 4.62 13.57
CA GLU A 96 0.61 5.96 13.91
C GLU A 96 0.93 6.80 12.67
N LYS A 97 1.62 6.21 11.68
CA LYS A 97 2.01 6.90 10.44
C LYS A 97 0.81 7.25 9.55
N TYR A 98 -0.15 6.34 9.40
CA TYR A 98 -1.21 6.45 8.39
C TYR A 98 -2.58 6.90 8.95
N SER A 99 -2.78 6.91 10.28
CA SER A 99 -4.05 7.37 10.89
C SER A 99 -4.20 8.89 10.93
N ARG A 100 -3.10 9.63 10.80
CA ARG A 100 -3.08 11.10 10.80
C ARG A 100 -3.07 11.70 9.39
N ALA A 101 -3.21 10.87 8.35
CA ALA A 101 -3.13 11.25 6.95
C ALA A 101 -4.51 11.56 6.37
#